data_AF-A0A972ALA5-F1
#
_entry.id   AF-A0A972ALA5-F1
#
_cell.length_a   1.000
_cell.length_b   1.000
_cell.length_c   1.000
_cell.angle_alpha   90.00
_cell.angle_beta   90.00
_cell.angle_gamma   90.00
#
_symmetry.space_group_name_H-M   'P 1'
#
loop_
_entity.id
_entity.type
_entity.pdbx_description
1 polymer ?
#
loop_
_entity_poly.entity_id
_entity_poly.type
_entity_poly.pdbx_seq_one_letter_code
_entity_poly.pdbx_strand_id
1 'polypeptide(L)'
;MSKNKRLIAIMMGLMFILGTIIPVYASELEEAQRKLQDINQKINAQQANINAARQKQRSVSQEIATLDQSIKYTEDRINALNKDISQLEKEIERTQEEISRQEEELDKQVEILAERLVYVYEQGGQASYLEVLLASTDIKDFLTRYDMLKYIIEGDMELIDSINQKRAELNQKKSDLEVKQNRLIASREELKSQKAALAEQQSAKKAVLNDINNEKAAYEKALAELEAASREIEALIRRSQSGDQLGTGAFTWPAPGYTTITSPYGMRYHPILKTQKIHTGMDIGAPMGAKIVAADSGTVIFAGWMGAYGQTVIIDHGKGLSTLYGHQSSILVSNGQSVTKGQTIGKVGSTGWSTGPHLHFEVRINGQHTNPRQYI
;
A
#
# COMPACT_ATOMS: atom_id res chain seq x y z
N MET A 1 -59.22 -2.21 31.83
CA MET A 1 -58.40 -3.22 32.54
C MET A 1 -56.98 -2.67 32.67
N SER A 2 -56.48 -2.62 33.91
CA SER A 2 -55.11 -2.29 34.41
C SER A 2 -54.27 -1.28 33.62
N LYS A 3 -54.06 -0.02 34.02
CA LYS A 3 -53.68 0.59 35.32
C LYS A 3 -52.38 0.04 35.97
N ASN A 4 -51.37 0.91 35.95
CA ASN A 4 -50.55 1.38 37.08
C ASN A 4 -49.64 0.41 37.83
N LYS A 5 -48.32 0.68 37.79
CA LYS A 5 -47.45 0.89 38.98
C LYS A 5 -46.35 1.93 38.62
N ARG A 6 -46.55 3.24 38.95
CA ARG A 6 -46.02 3.98 40.13
C ARG A 6 -44.49 4.17 40.03
N LEU A 7 -43.83 5.35 39.96
CA LEU A 7 -44.14 6.75 40.30
C LEU A 7 -44.84 6.92 41.66
N ILE A 8 -44.05 6.99 42.74
CA ILE A 8 -44.36 7.72 43.97
C ILE A 8 -43.04 8.31 44.53
N ALA A 9 -43.02 9.63 44.63
CA ALA A 9 -42.15 10.43 45.48
C ALA A 9 -42.86 10.73 46.81
N ILE A 10 -42.14 10.67 47.94
CA ILE A 10 -42.43 11.25 49.28
C ILE A 10 -41.02 11.37 49.92
N MET A 11 -40.36 12.48 50.22
CA MET A 11 -40.62 13.82 50.80
C MET A 11 -40.83 13.87 52.33
N MET A 12 -39.91 14.59 53.01
CA MET A 12 -39.86 15.07 54.42
C MET A 12 -39.64 14.02 55.53
N GLY A 13 -38.75 14.20 56.51
CA GLY A 13 -37.87 15.30 56.93
C GLY A 13 -37.57 15.14 58.43
N LEU A 14 -36.35 15.44 58.89
CA LEU A 14 -36.00 15.97 60.24
C LEU A 14 -34.49 15.86 60.51
N MET A 15 -33.82 17.00 60.31
CA MET A 15 -32.81 17.61 61.17
C MET A 15 -32.34 16.80 62.40
N PHE A 16 -31.05 16.42 62.45
CA PHE A 16 -30.22 16.65 63.64
C PHE A 16 -28.75 16.80 63.25
N ILE A 17 -28.20 17.92 63.70
CA ILE A 17 -26.81 18.36 63.64
C ILE A 17 -25.95 17.40 64.47
N LEU A 18 -24.79 16.99 63.96
CA LEU A 18 -23.54 16.96 64.75
C LEU A 18 -22.35 16.72 63.81
N GLY A 19 -21.35 17.58 63.93
CA GLY A 19 -20.23 17.67 63.00
C GLY A 19 -19.35 16.42 62.94
N THR A 20 -18.94 16.09 61.73
CA THR A 20 -17.57 15.69 61.45
C THR A 20 -17.18 16.35 60.13
N ILE A 21 -16.12 17.15 60.15
CA ILE A 21 -15.47 17.65 58.94
C ILE A 21 -14.80 16.41 58.34
N ILE A 22 -15.50 15.69 57.46
CA ILE A 22 -14.89 14.64 56.63
C ILE A 22 -14.03 15.38 55.59
N PRO A 23 -12.74 15.05 55.45
CA PRO A 23 -11.90 15.71 54.46
C PRO A 23 -12.42 15.35 53.07
N VAL A 24 -13.01 16.33 52.39
CA VAL A 24 -13.52 16.28 51.00
C VAL A 24 -12.43 15.92 49.96
N TYR A 25 -11.17 15.86 50.38
CA TYR A 25 -10.00 15.52 49.55
C TYR A 25 -9.88 14.04 49.15
N ALA A 26 -10.45 13.11 49.93
CA ALA A 26 -10.32 11.68 49.63
C ALA A 26 -11.14 11.22 48.41
N SER A 27 -12.34 11.79 48.22
CA SER A 27 -13.24 11.41 47.12
C SER A 27 -12.76 11.87 45.74
N GLU A 28 -12.13 13.06 45.66
CA GLU A 28 -11.61 13.59 44.38
C GLU A 28 -10.37 12.82 43.90
N LEU A 29 -9.49 12.40 44.82
CA LEU A 29 -8.33 11.58 44.50
C LEU A 29 -8.73 10.19 44.01
N GLU A 30 -9.68 9.55 44.70
CA GLU A 30 -10.20 8.24 44.31
C GLU A 30 -10.92 8.29 42.96
N GLU A 31 -11.69 9.35 42.69
CA GLU A 31 -12.33 9.57 41.39
C GLU A 31 -11.30 9.79 40.27
N ALA A 32 -10.25 10.60 40.52
CA ALA A 32 -9.17 10.81 39.56
C ALA A 32 -8.41 9.51 39.25
N GLN A 33 -8.15 8.66 40.27
CA GLN A 33 -7.54 7.35 40.08
C GLN A 33 -8.41 6.40 39.25
N ARG A 34 -9.74 6.39 39.47
CA ARG A 34 -10.68 5.60 38.65
C ARG A 34 -10.71 6.07 37.20
N LYS A 35 -10.74 7.38 36.95
CA LYS A 35 -10.68 7.95 35.59
C LYS A 35 -9.37 7.60 34.90
N LEU A 36 -8.24 7.65 35.61
CA LEU A 36 -6.94 7.24 35.08
C LEU A 36 -6.94 5.75 34.69
N GLN A 37 -7.56 4.89 35.49
CA GLN A 37 -7.69 3.47 35.18
C GLN A 37 -8.53 3.22 33.92
N ASP A 38 -9.66 3.92 33.76
CA ASP A 38 -10.51 3.84 32.56
C ASP A 38 -9.76 4.33 31.29
N ILE A 39 -9.05 5.46 31.38
CA ILE A 39 -8.23 5.97 30.27
C ILE A 39 -7.14 4.96 29.91
N ASN A 40 -6.48 4.34 30.90
CA ASN A 40 -5.47 3.32 30.63
C ASN A 40 -6.04 2.07 29.95
N GLN A 41 -7.26 1.65 30.30
CA GLN A 41 -7.95 0.58 29.58
C GLN A 41 -8.24 0.97 28.13
N LYS A 42 -8.70 2.20 27.89
CA LYS A 42 -8.92 2.73 26.53
C LYS A 42 -7.63 2.82 25.72
N ILE A 43 -6.52 3.24 26.32
CA ILE A 43 -5.20 3.25 25.68
C ILE A 43 -4.78 1.83 25.29
N ASN A 44 -4.96 0.85 26.18
CA ASN A 44 -4.63 -0.55 25.90
C ASN A 44 -5.46 -1.11 24.74
N ALA A 45 -6.76 -0.85 24.72
CA ALA A 45 -7.64 -1.24 23.61
C ALA A 45 -7.19 -0.58 22.29
N GLN A 46 -6.87 0.71 22.34
CA GLN A 46 -6.38 1.45 21.18
C GLN A 46 -5.04 0.91 20.66
N GLN A 47 -4.14 0.51 21.56
CA GLN A 47 -2.86 -0.09 21.19
C GLN A 47 -3.03 -1.47 20.55
N ALA A 48 -4.00 -2.26 21.00
CA ALA A 48 -4.38 -3.52 20.35
C ALA A 48 -4.88 -3.27 18.91
N ASN A 49 -5.73 -2.25 18.71
CA ASN A 49 -6.20 -1.86 17.38
C ASN A 49 -5.05 -1.42 16.46
N ILE A 50 -4.08 -0.63 16.96
CA ILE A 50 -2.88 -0.26 16.19
C ILE A 50 -2.05 -1.48 15.81
N ASN A 51 -1.89 -2.46 16.72
CA ASN A 51 -1.15 -3.68 16.43
C ASN A 51 -1.88 -4.54 15.39
N ALA A 52 -3.20 -4.64 15.46
CA ALA A 52 -4.03 -5.31 14.45
C ALA A 52 -3.92 -4.60 13.08
N ALA A 53 -4.02 -3.28 13.04
CA ALA A 53 -3.82 -2.49 11.83
C ALA A 53 -2.41 -2.68 11.23
N ARG A 54 -1.37 -2.81 12.05
CA ARG A 54 0.00 -3.14 11.60
C ARG A 54 0.10 -4.56 11.03
N GLN A 55 -0.58 -5.53 11.61
CA GLN A 55 -0.62 -6.89 11.04
C GLN A 55 -1.36 -6.91 9.70
N LYS A 56 -2.51 -6.22 9.62
CA LYS A 56 -3.26 -6.01 8.36
C LYS A 56 -2.39 -5.30 7.31
N GLN A 57 -1.62 -4.29 7.70
CA GLN A 57 -0.67 -3.64 6.79
C GLN A 57 0.36 -4.64 6.23
N ARG A 58 0.86 -5.58 7.03
CA ARG A 58 1.81 -6.60 6.55
C ARG A 58 1.16 -7.57 5.57
N SER A 59 -0.06 -8.06 5.83
CA SER A 59 -0.77 -8.94 4.89
C SER A 59 -1.07 -8.20 3.58
N VAL A 60 -1.57 -6.97 3.68
CA VAL A 60 -1.87 -6.15 2.51
C VAL A 60 -0.59 -5.76 1.73
N SER A 61 0.57 -5.66 2.38
CA SER A 61 1.83 -5.46 1.67
C SER A 61 2.15 -6.62 0.72
N GLN A 62 1.77 -7.86 1.06
CA GLN A 62 1.91 -9.02 0.17
C GLN A 62 0.91 -8.96 -1.00
N GLU A 63 -0.32 -8.52 -0.73
CA GLU A 63 -1.33 -8.30 -1.77
C GLU A 63 -0.88 -7.20 -2.75
N ILE A 64 -0.32 -6.09 -2.24
CA ILE A 64 0.25 -5.02 -3.06
C ILE A 64 1.41 -5.54 -3.91
N ALA A 65 2.29 -6.37 -3.35
CA ALA A 65 3.39 -6.96 -4.13
C ALA A 65 2.88 -7.85 -5.28
N THR A 66 1.83 -8.64 -5.02
CA THR A 66 1.17 -9.45 -6.07
C THR A 66 0.51 -8.56 -7.13
N LEU A 67 -0.16 -7.49 -6.70
CA LEU A 67 -0.79 -6.52 -7.60
C LEU A 67 0.26 -5.79 -8.45
N ASP A 68 1.43 -5.48 -7.89
CA ASP A 68 2.54 -4.86 -8.61
C ASP A 68 3.13 -5.78 -9.68
N GLN A 69 3.24 -7.08 -9.39
CA GLN A 69 3.60 -8.07 -10.40
C GLN A 69 2.56 -8.15 -11.52
N SER A 70 1.27 -8.13 -11.15
CA SER A 70 0.18 -8.15 -12.13
C SER A 70 0.17 -6.89 -13.00
N ILE A 71 0.35 -5.71 -12.42
CA ILE A 71 0.44 -4.42 -13.13
C ILE A 71 1.59 -4.47 -14.13
N LYS A 72 2.78 -4.90 -13.69
CA LYS A 72 3.94 -5.04 -14.56
C LYS A 72 3.69 -5.98 -15.73
N TYR A 73 3.08 -7.14 -15.47
CA TYR A 73 2.71 -8.09 -16.51
C TYR A 73 1.75 -7.47 -17.53
N THR A 74 0.72 -6.75 -17.07
CA THR A 74 -0.23 -6.05 -17.94
C THR A 74 0.47 -4.96 -18.77
N GLU A 75 1.38 -4.19 -18.19
CA GLU A 75 2.17 -3.17 -18.88
C GLU A 75 3.06 -3.77 -19.97
N ASP A 76 3.77 -4.87 -19.65
CA ASP A 76 4.60 -5.59 -20.61
C ASP A 76 3.75 -6.14 -21.78
N ARG A 77 2.55 -6.67 -21.47
CA ARG A 77 1.59 -7.14 -22.48
C ARG A 77 1.09 -6.01 -23.38
N ILE A 78 0.75 -4.85 -22.80
CA ILE A 78 0.35 -3.65 -23.56
C ILE A 78 1.47 -3.22 -24.51
N ASN A 79 2.71 -3.21 -24.03
CA ASN A 79 3.86 -2.82 -24.85
C ASN A 79 4.08 -3.79 -26.02
N ALA A 80 3.99 -5.10 -25.77
CA ALA A 80 4.06 -6.12 -26.81
C ALA A 80 2.93 -5.95 -27.84
N LEU A 81 1.68 -5.80 -27.40
CA LEU A 81 0.53 -5.58 -28.29
C LEU A 81 0.67 -4.31 -29.14
N ASN A 82 1.15 -3.20 -28.58
CA ASN A 82 1.39 -1.98 -29.35
C ASN A 82 2.42 -2.20 -30.46
N LYS A 83 3.49 -2.96 -30.18
CA LYS A 83 4.52 -3.29 -31.16
C LYS A 83 3.95 -4.18 -32.27
N ASP A 84 3.20 -5.21 -31.90
CA ASP A 84 2.56 -6.14 -32.84
C ASP A 84 1.54 -5.41 -33.73
N ILE A 85 0.72 -4.53 -33.15
CA ILE A 85 -0.23 -3.68 -33.89
C ILE A 85 0.51 -2.80 -34.89
N SER A 86 1.57 -2.12 -34.48
CA SER A 86 2.34 -1.25 -35.36
C SER A 86 3.00 -2.01 -36.52
N GLN A 87 3.49 -3.23 -36.26
CA GLN A 87 4.04 -4.09 -37.31
C GLN A 87 2.94 -4.55 -38.28
N LEU A 88 1.79 -5.00 -37.74
CA LEU A 88 0.68 -5.49 -38.53
C LEU A 88 0.09 -4.38 -39.43
N GLU A 89 0.00 -3.15 -38.93
CA GLU A 89 -0.42 -1.98 -39.71
C GLU A 89 0.48 -1.74 -40.92
N LYS A 90 1.81 -1.78 -40.73
CA LYS A 90 2.78 -1.64 -41.83
C LYS A 90 2.68 -2.79 -42.84
N GLU A 91 2.47 -4.01 -42.37
CA GLU A 91 2.29 -5.16 -43.25
C GLU A 91 0.99 -5.05 -44.07
N ILE A 92 -0.09 -4.56 -43.46
CA ILE A 92 -1.37 -4.29 -44.14
C ILE A 92 -1.19 -3.21 -45.21
N GLU A 93 -0.57 -2.08 -44.87
CA GLU A 93 -0.31 -0.98 -45.80
C GLU A 93 0.50 -1.46 -47.01
N ARG A 94 1.62 -2.16 -46.78
CA ARG A 94 2.42 -2.73 -47.85
C ARG A 94 1.65 -3.74 -48.71
N THR A 95 0.86 -4.62 -48.08
CA THR A 95 0.06 -5.63 -48.80
C THR A 95 -0.99 -4.94 -49.68
N GLN A 96 -1.62 -3.87 -49.19
CA GLN A 96 -2.59 -3.08 -49.94
C GLN A 96 -1.96 -2.41 -51.17
N GLU A 97 -0.78 -1.80 -51.02
CA GLU A 97 -0.04 -1.21 -52.14
C GLU A 97 0.39 -2.25 -53.19
N GLU A 98 0.80 -3.45 -52.75
CA GLU A 98 1.11 -4.56 -53.65
C GLU A 98 -0.13 -5.04 -54.42
N ILE A 99 -1.27 -5.20 -53.73
CA ILE A 99 -2.55 -5.57 -54.35
C ILE A 99 -2.95 -4.54 -55.41
N SER A 100 -2.93 -3.25 -55.10
CA SER A 100 -3.32 -2.20 -56.05
C SER A 100 -2.42 -2.16 -57.29
N ARG A 101 -1.10 -2.37 -57.13
CA ARG A 101 -0.18 -2.49 -58.29
C ARG A 101 -0.46 -3.73 -59.13
N GLN A 102 -0.73 -4.87 -58.49
CA GLN A 102 -1.02 -6.12 -59.21
C GLN A 102 -2.38 -6.09 -59.91
N GLU A 103 -3.37 -5.39 -59.35
CA GLU A 103 -4.65 -5.11 -60.00
C GLU A 103 -4.47 -4.29 -61.28
N GLU A 104 -3.75 -3.17 -61.21
CA GLU A 104 -3.51 -2.31 -62.39
C GLU A 104 -2.75 -3.05 -63.50
N GLU A 105 -1.75 -3.85 -63.14
CA GLU A 105 -1.00 -4.66 -64.10
C GLU A 105 -1.87 -5.76 -64.73
N LEU A 106 -2.70 -6.42 -63.93
CA LEU A 106 -3.62 -7.45 -64.41
C LEU A 106 -4.67 -6.87 -65.36
N ASP A 107 -5.21 -5.69 -65.05
CA ASP A 107 -6.20 -5.01 -65.89
C ASP A 107 -5.61 -4.70 -67.28
N LYS A 108 -4.37 -4.21 -67.34
CA LYS A 108 -3.65 -4.00 -68.62
C LYS A 108 -3.48 -5.30 -69.42
N GLN A 109 -3.12 -6.40 -68.76
CA GLN A 109 -2.97 -7.69 -69.44
C GLN A 109 -4.30 -8.24 -69.95
N VAL A 110 -5.37 -8.05 -69.19
CA VAL A 110 -6.74 -8.43 -69.59
C VAL A 110 -7.21 -7.59 -70.77
N GLU A 111 -6.89 -6.29 -70.81
CA GLU A 111 -7.20 -5.41 -71.94
C GLU A 111 -6.48 -5.84 -73.22
N ILE A 112 -5.18 -6.12 -73.15
CA ILE A 112 -4.39 -6.65 -74.28
C ILE A 112 -4.98 -7.97 -74.80
N LEU A 113 -5.32 -8.89 -73.89
CA LEU A 113 -5.95 -10.16 -74.26
C LEU A 113 -7.32 -9.93 -74.92
N ALA A 114 -8.11 -8.98 -74.42
CA ALA A 114 -9.42 -8.65 -74.99
C ALA A 114 -9.30 -8.09 -76.41
N GLU A 115 -8.40 -7.12 -76.64
CA GLU A 115 -8.11 -6.58 -77.98
C GLU A 115 -7.67 -7.69 -78.95
N ARG A 116 -6.80 -8.59 -78.48
CA ARG A 116 -6.32 -9.74 -79.25
C ARG A 116 -7.45 -10.68 -79.65
N LEU A 117 -8.35 -11.02 -78.72
CA LEU A 117 -9.50 -11.89 -78.98
C LEU A 117 -10.49 -11.27 -79.96
N VAL A 118 -10.74 -9.95 -79.85
CA VAL A 118 -11.58 -9.21 -80.80
C VAL A 118 -10.97 -9.27 -82.20
N TYR A 119 -9.66 -9.01 -82.33
CA TYR A 119 -8.97 -9.11 -83.62
C TYR A 119 -9.08 -10.52 -84.23
N VAL A 120 -8.83 -11.58 -83.45
CA VAL A 120 -8.97 -12.97 -83.93
C VAL A 120 -10.39 -13.26 -84.40
N TYR A 121 -11.40 -12.76 -83.70
CA TYR A 121 -12.81 -12.90 -84.09
C TYR A 121 -13.13 -12.16 -85.39
N GLU A 122 -12.71 -10.90 -85.53
CA GLU A 122 -12.93 -10.07 -86.72
C GLU A 122 -12.28 -10.66 -87.98
N GLN A 123 -11.13 -11.33 -87.83
CA GLN A 123 -10.42 -11.97 -88.94
C GLN A 123 -10.98 -13.34 -89.34
N GLY A 124 -12.07 -13.82 -88.74
CA GLY A 124 -12.71 -15.10 -89.07
C GLY A 124 -12.25 -16.29 -88.23
N GLY A 125 -11.55 -16.05 -87.11
CA GLY A 125 -11.17 -17.08 -86.15
C GLY A 125 -10.25 -18.16 -86.73
N GLN A 126 -10.52 -19.43 -86.39
CA GLN A 126 -9.71 -20.58 -86.84
C GLN A 126 -9.70 -20.77 -88.36
N ALA A 127 -10.75 -20.32 -89.07
CA ALA A 127 -10.80 -20.39 -90.52
C ALA A 127 -9.72 -19.48 -91.16
N SER A 128 -9.42 -18.35 -90.53
CA SER A 128 -8.37 -17.41 -90.93
C SER A 128 -6.97 -18.05 -90.91
N TYR A 129 -6.67 -18.82 -89.87
CA TYR A 129 -5.38 -19.50 -89.76
C TYR A 129 -5.19 -20.58 -90.83
N LEU A 130 -6.25 -21.33 -91.13
CA LEU A 130 -6.25 -22.28 -92.25
C LEU A 130 -6.07 -21.56 -93.60
N GLU A 131 -6.73 -20.41 -93.78
CA GLU A 131 -6.61 -19.60 -95.00
C GLU A 131 -5.20 -19.04 -95.18
N VAL A 132 -4.56 -18.54 -94.11
CA VAL A 132 -3.17 -18.06 -94.11
C VAL A 132 -2.18 -19.17 -94.47
N LEU A 133 -2.41 -20.39 -93.96
CA LEU A 133 -1.58 -21.57 -94.28
C LEU A 133 -1.79 -22.04 -95.72
N LEU A 134 -3.05 -22.13 -96.17
CA LEU A 134 -3.40 -22.61 -97.52
C LEU A 134 -3.06 -21.59 -98.63
N ALA A 135 -2.92 -20.31 -98.29
CA ALA A 135 -2.45 -19.26 -99.18
C ALA A 135 -0.92 -19.28 -99.41
N SER A 136 -0.20 -20.29 -98.92
CA SER A 136 1.25 -20.42 -99.13
C SER A 136 1.60 -20.70 -100.59
N THR A 137 2.66 -20.09 -101.11
CA THR A 137 3.09 -20.29 -102.51
C THR A 137 3.94 -21.56 -102.71
N ASP A 138 4.62 -22.02 -101.67
CA ASP A 138 5.44 -23.25 -101.67
C ASP A 138 5.56 -23.85 -100.25
N ILE A 139 6.20 -25.02 -100.15
CA ILE A 139 6.39 -25.76 -98.89
C ILE A 139 7.22 -24.99 -97.86
N LYS A 140 8.17 -24.14 -98.28
CA LYS A 140 9.00 -23.36 -97.36
C LYS A 140 8.22 -22.19 -96.78
N ASP A 141 7.41 -21.52 -97.59
CA ASP A 141 6.47 -20.48 -97.14
C ASP A 141 5.44 -21.07 -96.17
N PHE A 142 4.87 -22.24 -96.49
CA PHE A 142 3.95 -22.96 -95.61
C PHE A 142 4.55 -23.22 -94.23
N LEU A 143 5.76 -23.79 -94.18
CA LEU A 143 6.42 -24.11 -92.90
C LEU A 143 6.74 -22.84 -92.09
N THR A 144 7.14 -21.75 -92.76
CA THR A 144 7.40 -20.46 -92.08
C THR A 144 6.13 -19.90 -91.46
N ARG A 145 5.01 -19.91 -92.19
CA ARG A 145 3.71 -19.45 -91.67
C ARG A 145 3.19 -20.34 -90.56
N TYR A 146 3.38 -21.65 -90.66
CA TYR A 146 3.05 -22.60 -89.60
C TYR A 146 3.82 -22.30 -88.31
N ASP A 147 5.13 -22.13 -88.39
CA ASP A 147 5.95 -21.79 -87.22
C ASP A 147 5.52 -20.44 -86.62
N MET A 148 5.26 -19.42 -87.44
CA MET A 148 4.76 -18.12 -86.95
C MET A 148 3.41 -18.23 -86.24
N LEU A 149 2.45 -18.95 -86.82
CA LEU A 149 1.14 -19.16 -86.20
C LEU A 149 1.25 -19.96 -84.91
N LYS A 150 2.13 -20.97 -84.88
CA LYS A 150 2.43 -21.72 -83.65
C LYS A 150 2.96 -20.80 -82.56
N TYR A 151 3.98 -19.98 -82.84
CA TYR A 151 4.52 -19.01 -81.88
C TYR A 151 3.45 -18.05 -81.34
N ILE A 152 2.54 -17.58 -82.20
CA ILE A 152 1.44 -16.71 -81.82
C ILE A 152 0.47 -17.42 -80.87
N ILE A 153 0.04 -18.64 -81.20
CA ILE A 153 -0.90 -19.42 -80.37
C ILE A 153 -0.25 -19.78 -79.03
N GLU A 154 1.02 -20.16 -79.02
CA GLU A 154 1.77 -20.44 -77.80
C GLU A 154 1.84 -19.19 -76.90
N GLY A 155 2.14 -18.01 -77.48
CA GLY A 155 2.13 -16.74 -76.74
C GLY A 155 0.75 -16.35 -76.20
N ASP A 156 -0.32 -16.56 -76.97
CA ASP A 156 -1.71 -16.30 -76.54
C ASP A 156 -2.10 -17.23 -75.36
N MET A 157 -1.71 -18.51 -75.42
CA MET A 157 -1.91 -19.48 -74.32
C MET A 157 -1.11 -19.12 -73.07
N GLU A 158 0.17 -18.75 -73.22
CA GLU A 158 1.02 -18.30 -72.10
C GLU A 158 0.47 -17.04 -71.42
N LEU A 159 -0.08 -16.10 -72.19
CA LEU A 159 -0.72 -14.89 -71.64
C LEU A 159 -1.97 -15.25 -70.81
N ILE A 160 -2.82 -16.14 -71.32
CA ILE A 160 -4.03 -16.61 -70.61
C ILE A 160 -3.64 -17.30 -69.29
N ASP A 161 -2.65 -18.19 -69.34
CA ASP A 161 -2.17 -18.90 -68.15
C ASP A 161 -1.57 -17.94 -67.12
N SER A 162 -0.76 -16.97 -67.57
CA SER A 162 -0.22 -15.91 -66.71
C SER A 162 -1.33 -15.08 -66.05
N ILE A 163 -2.38 -14.69 -66.79
CA ILE A 163 -3.52 -13.93 -66.24
C ILE A 163 -4.25 -14.76 -65.18
N ASN A 164 -4.51 -16.04 -65.45
CA ASN A 164 -5.18 -16.94 -64.51
C ASN A 164 -4.36 -17.14 -63.23
N GLN A 165 -3.04 -17.33 -63.37
CA GLN A 165 -2.14 -17.44 -62.23
C GLN A 165 -2.13 -16.15 -61.39
N LYS A 166 -1.94 -15.00 -62.01
CA LYS A 166 -1.95 -13.70 -61.32
C LYS A 166 -3.28 -13.41 -60.62
N ARG A 167 -4.41 -13.78 -61.24
CA ARG A 167 -5.74 -13.70 -60.59
C ARG A 167 -5.80 -14.55 -59.33
N ALA A 168 -5.32 -15.79 -59.38
CA ALA A 168 -5.31 -16.68 -58.23
C ALA A 168 -4.43 -16.13 -57.09
N GLU A 169 -3.22 -15.67 -57.42
CA GLU A 169 -2.29 -15.05 -56.45
C GLU A 169 -2.88 -13.78 -55.82
N LEU A 170 -3.51 -12.92 -56.63
CA LEU A 170 -4.16 -11.70 -56.16
C LEU A 170 -5.32 -12.00 -55.22
N ASN A 171 -6.15 -12.99 -55.55
CA ASN A 171 -7.26 -13.42 -54.69
C ASN A 171 -6.75 -13.97 -53.35
N GLN A 172 -5.66 -14.74 -53.37
CA GLN A 172 -5.03 -15.20 -52.13
C GLN A 172 -4.53 -14.03 -51.28
N LYS A 173 -3.82 -13.07 -51.87
CA LYS A 173 -3.35 -11.87 -51.14
C LYS A 173 -4.50 -11.05 -50.55
N LYS A 174 -5.62 -10.90 -51.28
CA LYS A 174 -6.82 -10.22 -50.76
C LYS A 174 -7.41 -10.95 -49.56
N SER A 175 -7.47 -12.29 -49.59
CA SER A 175 -7.92 -13.09 -48.45
C SER A 175 -6.97 -12.95 -47.25
N ASP A 176 -5.66 -13.02 -47.48
CA ASP A 176 -4.66 -12.83 -46.42
C ASP A 176 -4.73 -11.42 -45.79
N LEU A 177 -5.00 -10.39 -46.62
CA LEU A 177 -5.21 -9.02 -46.17
C LEU A 177 -6.43 -8.92 -45.25
N GLU A 178 -7.55 -9.54 -45.60
CA GLU A 178 -8.76 -9.57 -44.78
C GLU A 178 -8.50 -10.23 -43.42
N VAL A 179 -7.77 -11.35 -43.41
CA VAL A 179 -7.35 -12.02 -42.16
C VAL A 179 -6.48 -11.11 -41.30
N LYS A 180 -5.52 -10.39 -41.90
CA LYS A 180 -4.67 -9.41 -41.18
C LYS A 180 -5.50 -8.26 -40.60
N GLN A 181 -6.46 -7.71 -41.36
CA GLN A 181 -7.35 -6.64 -40.90
C GLN A 181 -8.20 -7.09 -39.71
N ASN A 182 -8.78 -8.30 -39.77
CA ASN A 182 -9.53 -8.88 -38.66
C ASN A 182 -8.65 -9.09 -37.42
N ARG A 183 -7.41 -9.56 -37.60
CA ARG A 183 -6.43 -9.68 -36.51
C ARG A 183 -6.07 -8.33 -35.90
N LEU A 184 -5.95 -7.27 -36.70
CA LEU A 184 -5.67 -5.91 -36.23
C LEU A 184 -6.82 -5.41 -35.34
N ILE A 185 -8.07 -5.60 -35.77
CA ILE A 185 -9.26 -5.24 -34.99
C ILE A 185 -9.26 -5.99 -33.65
N ALA A 186 -9.07 -7.30 -33.67
CA ALA A 186 -9.02 -8.11 -32.46
C ALA A 186 -7.89 -7.66 -31.50
N SER A 187 -6.71 -7.35 -32.04
CA SER A 187 -5.57 -6.87 -31.25
C SER A 187 -5.83 -5.50 -30.62
N ARG A 188 -6.52 -4.60 -31.33
CA ARG A 188 -6.92 -3.28 -30.80
C ARG A 188 -7.96 -3.38 -29.68
N GLU A 189 -8.92 -4.29 -29.81
CA GLU A 189 -9.89 -4.56 -28.73
C GLU A 189 -9.22 -5.21 -27.51
N GLU A 190 -8.28 -6.15 -27.71
CA GLU A 190 -7.48 -6.70 -26.62
C GLU A 190 -6.67 -5.60 -25.92
N LEU A 191 -5.99 -4.73 -26.68
CA LEU A 191 -5.24 -3.60 -26.13
C LEU A 191 -6.12 -2.67 -25.28
N LYS A 192 -7.33 -2.37 -25.75
CA LYS A 192 -8.31 -1.55 -25.01
C LYS A 192 -8.73 -2.23 -23.70
N SER A 193 -9.02 -3.53 -23.74
CA SER A 193 -9.35 -4.32 -22.55
C SER A 193 -8.20 -4.33 -21.54
N GLN A 194 -6.96 -4.55 -21.99
CA GLN A 194 -5.77 -4.54 -21.13
C GLN A 194 -5.53 -3.17 -20.48
N LYS A 195 -5.72 -2.07 -21.23
CA LYS A 195 -5.63 -0.71 -20.68
C LYS A 195 -6.68 -0.42 -19.60
N ALA A 196 -7.91 -0.92 -19.79
CA ALA A 196 -8.96 -0.79 -18.78
C ALA A 196 -8.62 -1.59 -17.51
N ALA A 197 -8.15 -2.83 -17.67
CA ALA A 197 -7.71 -3.67 -16.55
C ALA A 197 -6.55 -3.03 -15.77
N LEU A 198 -5.57 -2.45 -16.48
CA LEU A 198 -4.45 -1.74 -15.85
C LEU A 198 -4.94 -0.55 -15.00
N ALA A 199 -5.87 0.25 -15.53
CA ALA A 199 -6.43 1.39 -14.80
C ALA A 199 -7.20 0.94 -13.54
N GLU A 200 -7.94 -0.15 -13.63
CA GLU A 200 -8.65 -0.75 -12.50
C GLU A 200 -7.67 -1.26 -11.42
N GLN A 201 -6.61 -1.98 -11.82
CA GLN A 201 -5.56 -2.46 -10.93
C GLN A 201 -4.86 -1.30 -10.20
N GLN A 202 -4.51 -0.23 -10.92
CA GLN A 202 -3.91 0.97 -10.33
C GLN A 202 -4.85 1.69 -9.35
N SER A 203 -6.13 1.76 -9.68
CA SER A 203 -7.17 2.33 -8.81
C SER A 203 -7.32 1.52 -7.52
N ALA A 204 -7.42 0.19 -7.64
CA ALA A 204 -7.51 -0.72 -6.51
C ALA A 204 -6.29 -0.59 -5.58
N LYS A 205 -5.07 -0.55 -6.15
CA LYS A 205 -3.84 -0.32 -5.38
C LYS A 205 -3.90 0.97 -4.56
N LYS A 206 -4.33 2.06 -5.20
CA LYS A 206 -4.43 3.38 -4.56
C LYS A 206 -5.47 3.39 -3.44
N ALA A 207 -6.64 2.77 -3.66
CA ALA A 207 -7.69 2.68 -2.66
C ALA A 207 -7.21 1.94 -1.41
N VAL A 208 -6.55 0.79 -1.59
CA VAL A 208 -6.00 -0.02 -0.51
C VAL A 208 -4.93 0.73 0.30
N LEU A 209 -4.02 1.45 -0.38
CA LEU A 209 -3.01 2.28 0.29
C LEU A 209 -3.62 3.43 1.10
N ASN A 210 -4.66 4.07 0.57
CA ASN A 210 -5.34 5.16 1.26
C ASN A 210 -6.10 4.67 2.50
N ASP A 211 -6.82 3.55 2.39
CA ASP A 211 -7.58 2.97 3.50
C ASP A 211 -6.66 2.68 4.70
N ILE A 212 -5.53 2.00 4.46
CA ILE A 212 -4.55 1.68 5.50
C ILE A 212 -3.96 2.93 6.16
N ASN A 213 -3.59 3.92 5.36
CA ASN A 213 -2.99 5.14 5.89
C ASN A 213 -3.98 5.95 6.74
N ASN A 214 -5.25 6.02 6.32
CA ASN A 214 -6.31 6.71 7.04
C ASN A 214 -6.67 5.98 8.35
N GLU A 215 -6.82 4.66 8.30
CA GLU A 215 -7.11 3.82 9.46
C GLU A 215 -6.00 3.95 10.52
N LYS A 216 -4.73 3.89 10.11
CA LYS A 216 -3.59 4.09 10.99
C LYS A 216 -3.57 5.50 11.61
N ALA A 217 -3.76 6.54 10.80
CA ALA A 217 -3.74 7.92 11.27
C ALA A 217 -4.87 8.21 12.28
N ALA A 218 -6.06 7.66 12.06
CA ALA A 218 -7.17 7.76 13.00
C ALA A 218 -6.85 7.11 14.34
N TYR A 219 -6.26 5.91 14.33
CA TYR A 219 -5.88 5.23 15.56
C TYR A 219 -4.79 5.97 16.33
N GLU A 220 -3.78 6.49 15.63
CA GLU A 220 -2.68 7.27 16.22
C GLU A 220 -3.16 8.58 16.83
N LYS A 221 -4.10 9.28 16.18
CA LYS A 221 -4.71 10.52 16.71
C LYS A 221 -5.47 10.26 18.00
N ALA A 222 -6.36 9.26 18.01
CA ALA A 222 -7.14 8.91 19.20
C ALA A 222 -6.25 8.44 20.37
N LEU A 223 -5.13 7.76 20.09
CA LEU A 223 -4.16 7.42 21.12
C LEU A 223 -3.49 8.68 21.70
N ALA A 224 -3.10 9.64 20.88
CA ALA A 224 -2.51 10.89 21.34
C ALA A 224 -3.45 11.72 22.24
N GLU A 225 -4.75 11.72 21.94
CA GLU A 225 -5.79 12.37 22.75
C GLU A 225 -5.95 11.69 24.11
N LEU A 226 -6.00 10.35 24.15
CA LEU A 226 -6.07 9.59 25.39
C LEU A 226 -4.81 9.78 26.26
N GLU A 227 -3.63 9.83 25.65
CA GLU A 227 -2.38 10.12 26.36
C GLU A 227 -2.35 11.54 26.93
N ALA A 228 -2.90 12.53 26.23
CA ALA A 228 -3.01 13.89 26.74
C ALA A 228 -3.94 13.94 27.97
N ALA A 229 -5.10 13.28 27.89
CA ALA A 229 -6.03 13.18 29.00
C ALA A 229 -5.42 12.44 30.21
N SER A 230 -4.63 11.38 30.00
CA SER A 230 -3.88 10.71 31.07
C SER A 230 -2.93 11.67 31.79
N ARG A 231 -2.15 12.46 31.03
CA ARG A 231 -1.18 13.42 31.60
C ARG A 231 -1.85 14.47 32.48
N GLU A 232 -3.03 14.96 32.09
CA GLU A 232 -3.79 15.93 32.89
C GLU A 232 -4.26 15.34 34.22
N ILE A 233 -4.82 14.13 34.19
CA ILE A 233 -5.30 13.45 35.40
C ILE A 233 -4.13 13.08 36.32
N GLU A 234 -3.00 12.67 35.77
CA GLU A 234 -1.77 12.43 36.54
C GLU A 234 -1.25 13.70 37.24
N ALA A 235 -1.36 14.87 36.59
CA ALA A 235 -0.98 16.13 37.20
C ALA A 235 -1.91 16.51 38.37
N LEU A 236 -3.20 16.19 38.27
CA LEU A 236 -4.19 16.40 39.34
C LEU A 236 -3.90 15.50 40.54
N ILE A 237 -3.68 14.19 40.31
CA ILE A 237 -3.33 13.23 41.37
C ILE A 237 -2.09 13.68 42.15
N ARG A 238 -1.06 14.19 41.46
CA ARG A 238 0.17 14.69 42.09
C ARG A 238 -0.05 15.92 42.96
N ARG A 239 -0.85 16.89 42.50
CA ARG A 239 -1.15 18.10 43.28
C ARG A 239 -1.86 17.77 44.59
N SER A 240 -2.65 16.69 44.59
CA SER A 240 -3.37 16.23 45.77
C SER A 240 -2.52 15.39 46.75
N GLN A 241 -1.26 15.09 46.42
CA GLN A 241 -0.38 14.20 47.20
C GLN A 241 0.91 14.85 47.74
N SER A 242 1.12 16.16 47.59
CA SER A 242 2.33 16.84 48.06
C SER A 242 2.40 16.96 49.59
N GLY A 243 3.03 15.99 50.26
CA GLY A 243 3.43 16.01 51.67
C GLY A 243 4.94 16.21 51.89
N ASP A 244 5.37 16.05 53.15
CA ASP A 244 6.74 16.29 53.66
C ASP A 244 7.88 15.66 52.85
N GLN A 245 9.12 16.12 53.06
CA GLN A 245 10.29 15.60 52.35
C GLN A 245 10.60 14.15 52.74
N LEU A 246 10.43 13.21 51.80
CA LEU A 246 10.65 11.78 51.99
C LEU A 246 12.01 11.30 51.46
N GLY A 247 12.55 11.98 50.45
CA GLY A 247 13.83 11.69 49.80
C GLY A 247 14.89 12.76 50.05
N THR A 248 16.15 12.39 49.79
CA THR A 248 17.33 13.27 49.91
C THR A 248 17.52 14.17 48.70
N GLY A 249 17.00 13.78 47.53
CA GLY A 249 17.21 14.47 46.25
C GLY A 249 18.53 14.11 45.55
N ALA A 250 19.34 13.22 46.15
CA ALA A 250 20.52 12.64 45.52
C ALA A 250 20.18 11.23 45.02
N PHE A 251 20.09 11.03 43.70
CA PHE A 251 19.64 9.76 43.15
C PHE A 251 20.78 8.73 43.02
N THR A 252 20.44 7.45 43.12
CA THR A 252 21.30 6.35 42.67
C THR A 252 20.92 5.94 41.25
N TRP A 253 21.86 5.29 40.57
CA TRP A 253 21.62 4.76 39.23
C TRP A 253 20.51 3.69 39.26
N PRO A 254 19.42 3.84 38.47
CA PRO A 254 18.22 3.03 38.64
C PRO A 254 18.29 1.63 37.98
N ALA A 255 19.32 1.35 37.17
CA ALA A 255 19.55 0.06 36.52
C ALA A 255 20.94 -0.53 36.90
N PRO A 256 21.07 -1.18 38.07
CA PRO A 256 22.36 -1.64 38.57
C PRO A 256 23.07 -2.57 37.59
N GLY A 257 24.34 -2.27 37.29
CA GLY A 257 25.16 -3.06 36.36
C GLY A 257 25.01 -2.70 34.88
N TYR A 258 24.13 -1.76 34.51
CA TYR A 258 23.88 -1.36 33.12
C TYR A 258 23.90 0.17 32.97
N THR A 259 24.94 0.72 32.35
CA THR A 259 25.16 2.18 32.25
C THR A 259 25.03 2.73 30.83
N THR A 260 24.80 1.88 29.84
CA THR A 260 24.66 2.30 28.43
C THR A 260 23.36 3.07 28.23
N ILE A 261 23.47 4.33 27.82
CA ILE A 261 22.32 5.17 27.47
C ILE A 261 22.05 5.02 25.98
N THR A 262 20.91 4.44 25.64
CA THR A 262 20.48 4.20 24.25
C THR A 262 19.74 5.42 23.68
N SER A 263 19.12 6.23 24.53
CA SER A 263 18.51 7.49 24.11
C SER A 263 18.57 8.56 25.22
N PRO A 264 19.20 9.72 25.00
CA PRO A 264 19.25 10.80 25.98
C PRO A 264 17.95 11.61 26.02
N TYR A 265 17.77 12.41 27.08
CA TYR A 265 16.73 13.43 27.18
C TYR A 265 16.89 14.51 26.09
N GLY A 266 15.78 15.03 25.58
CA GLY A 266 15.75 16.14 24.62
C GLY A 266 15.09 15.82 23.28
N MET A 267 15.13 16.77 22.34
CA MET A 267 14.54 16.61 21.01
C MET A 267 15.22 15.48 20.24
N ARG A 268 14.44 14.50 19.78
CA ARG A 268 14.93 13.41 18.95
C ARG A 268 13.97 13.04 17.85
N TYR A 269 14.52 12.44 16.80
CA TYR A 269 13.71 11.77 15.79
C TYR A 269 13.05 10.54 16.41
N HIS A 270 11.72 10.55 16.50
CA HIS A 270 10.96 9.47 17.12
C HIS A 270 10.94 8.27 16.16
N PRO A 271 11.53 7.12 16.53
CA PRO A 271 11.77 6.02 15.60
C PRO A 271 10.47 5.39 15.07
N ILE A 272 9.38 5.52 15.82
CA ILE A 272 8.05 4.97 15.51
C ILE A 272 7.16 5.97 14.77
N LEU A 273 7.22 7.25 15.15
CA LEU A 273 6.32 8.30 14.61
C LEU A 273 6.97 9.06 13.43
N LYS A 274 8.26 8.80 13.17
CA LYS A 274 9.03 9.39 12.06
C LYS A 274 8.97 10.92 12.05
N THR A 275 8.84 11.53 13.23
CA THR A 275 8.79 12.98 13.46
C THR A 275 9.71 13.39 14.60
N GLN A 276 10.08 14.67 14.67
CA GLN A 276 10.82 15.23 15.80
C GLN A 276 9.90 15.32 17.02
N LYS A 277 10.25 14.61 18.10
CA LYS A 277 9.51 14.62 19.36
C LYS A 277 10.48 14.73 20.53
N ILE A 278 10.09 15.44 21.58
CA ILE A 278 10.87 15.50 22.81
C ILE A 278 10.87 14.13 23.50
N HIS A 279 12.06 13.70 23.90
CA HIS A 279 12.23 12.60 24.84
C HIS A 279 12.22 13.15 26.26
N THR A 280 11.21 12.79 27.03
CA THR A 280 10.93 13.33 28.37
C THR A 280 11.80 12.68 29.47
N GLY A 281 12.61 11.69 29.10
CA GLY A 281 13.48 10.95 30.00
C GLY A 281 14.77 10.50 29.35
N MET A 282 15.36 9.45 29.92
CA MET A 282 16.57 8.81 29.42
C MET A 282 16.34 7.30 29.33
N ASP A 283 16.68 6.72 28.19
CA ASP A 283 16.57 5.28 27.94
C ASP A 283 17.91 4.62 28.28
N ILE A 284 17.88 3.72 29.26
CA ILE A 284 19.03 2.93 29.72
C ILE A 284 18.89 1.51 29.18
N GLY A 285 19.80 1.11 28.29
CA GLY A 285 19.81 -0.22 27.69
C GLY A 285 20.17 -1.28 28.74
N ALA A 286 19.28 -2.26 28.93
CA ALA A 286 19.47 -3.37 29.85
C ALA A 286 18.67 -4.60 29.36
N PRO A 287 19.13 -5.83 29.64
CA PRO A 287 18.44 -7.04 29.19
C PRO A 287 17.07 -7.19 29.86
N MET A 288 16.15 -7.86 29.16
CA MET A 288 14.84 -8.24 29.68
C MET A 288 14.98 -8.94 31.04
N GLY A 289 14.24 -8.48 32.04
CA GLY A 289 14.26 -9.02 33.40
C GLY A 289 15.32 -8.42 34.35
N ALA A 290 16.22 -7.54 33.88
CA ALA A 290 17.19 -6.86 34.74
C ALA A 290 16.50 -6.06 35.86
N LYS A 291 17.13 -5.95 37.03
CA LYS A 291 16.54 -5.26 38.19
C LYS A 291 16.45 -3.75 37.94
N ILE A 292 15.31 -3.18 38.32
CA ILE A 292 15.11 -1.73 38.43
C ILE A 292 15.03 -1.39 39.91
N VAL A 293 15.78 -0.37 40.35
CA VAL A 293 15.80 0.08 41.75
C VAL A 293 15.27 1.50 41.91
N ALA A 294 14.68 1.78 43.08
CA ALA A 294 14.30 3.13 43.46
C ALA A 294 15.54 4.03 43.54
N ALA A 295 15.54 5.11 42.76
CA ALA A 295 16.65 6.06 42.68
C ALA A 295 16.84 6.82 44.01
N ASP A 296 15.77 7.04 44.77
CA ASP A 296 15.79 7.58 46.15
C ASP A 296 14.60 7.05 46.96
N SER A 297 14.60 7.29 48.27
CA SER A 297 13.50 6.92 49.16
C SER A 297 12.25 7.76 48.88
N GLY A 298 11.07 7.17 49.03
CA GLY A 298 9.81 7.86 48.72
C GLY A 298 8.58 6.95 48.83
N THR A 299 7.47 7.44 48.31
CA THR A 299 6.19 6.70 48.26
C THR A 299 5.79 6.46 46.82
N VAL A 300 5.40 5.22 46.50
CA VAL A 300 4.89 4.86 45.18
C VAL A 300 3.53 5.52 44.98
N ILE A 301 3.46 6.50 44.07
CA ILE A 301 2.22 7.21 43.74
C ILE A 301 1.52 6.63 42.51
N PHE A 302 2.24 5.82 41.72
CA PHE A 302 1.68 5.07 40.62
C PHE A 302 2.46 3.76 40.38
N ALA A 303 1.75 2.67 40.17
CA ALA A 303 2.25 1.36 39.83
C ALA A 303 1.20 0.68 38.93
N GLY A 304 1.43 0.66 37.63
CA GLY A 304 0.47 0.13 36.66
C GLY A 304 0.87 0.40 35.22
N TRP A 305 -0.06 0.19 34.28
CA TRP A 305 0.17 0.53 32.88
C TRP A 305 -0.14 2.01 32.61
N MET A 306 0.76 2.74 31.95
CA MET A 306 0.63 4.17 31.65
C MET A 306 1.04 4.48 30.21
N GLY A 307 0.05 4.58 29.31
CA GLY A 307 0.24 5.03 27.93
C GLY A 307 1.46 4.45 27.19
N ALA A 308 2.19 5.32 26.47
CA ALA A 308 3.46 4.98 25.82
C ALA A 308 4.55 4.45 26.77
N TYR A 309 4.53 4.76 28.06
CA TYR A 309 5.51 4.25 29.03
C TYR A 309 5.31 2.76 29.35
N GLY A 310 4.15 2.17 29.04
CA GLY A 310 3.88 0.75 29.35
C GLY A 310 3.76 0.51 30.87
N GLN A 311 4.22 -0.64 31.37
CA GLN A 311 4.27 -0.85 32.83
C GLN A 311 5.23 0.14 33.47
N THR A 312 4.70 0.92 34.40
CA THR A 312 5.33 2.12 34.92
C THR A 312 5.16 2.19 36.43
N VAL A 313 6.24 2.60 37.10
CA VAL A 313 6.23 3.00 38.50
C VAL A 313 6.58 4.48 38.57
N ILE A 314 5.87 5.24 39.41
CA ILE A 314 6.23 6.61 39.76
C ILE A 314 6.39 6.69 41.28
N ILE A 315 7.53 7.20 41.74
CA ILE A 315 7.83 7.40 43.15
C ILE A 315 7.87 8.91 43.41
N ASP A 316 7.09 9.35 44.39
CA ASP A 316 7.19 10.70 44.96
C ASP A 316 8.23 10.71 46.08
N HIS A 317 9.18 11.63 45.97
CA HIS A 317 10.24 11.85 46.96
C HIS A 317 9.91 13.05 47.87
N GLY A 318 8.76 13.71 47.67
CA GLY A 318 8.34 14.90 48.40
C GLY A 318 8.86 16.20 47.77
N LYS A 319 8.34 17.35 48.22
CA LYS A 319 8.68 18.69 47.70
C LYS A 319 8.58 18.83 46.16
N GLY A 320 7.65 18.09 45.56
CA GLY A 320 7.41 18.10 44.11
C GLY A 320 8.44 17.32 43.28
N LEU A 321 9.38 16.60 43.90
CA LEU A 321 10.36 15.77 43.23
C LEU A 321 9.81 14.35 43.06
N SER A 322 9.76 13.84 41.83
CA SER A 322 9.36 12.45 41.56
C SER A 322 10.22 11.80 40.48
N THR A 323 10.27 10.48 40.50
CA THR A 323 10.93 9.67 39.47
C THR A 323 9.95 8.74 38.79
N LEU A 324 10.11 8.54 37.47
CA LEU A 324 9.32 7.60 36.68
C LEU A 324 10.22 6.49 36.12
N TYR A 325 9.72 5.26 36.17
CA TYR A 325 10.40 4.06 35.69
C TYR A 325 9.46 3.33 34.72
N GLY A 326 9.69 3.50 33.42
CA GLY A 326 8.85 2.97 32.36
C GLY A 326 9.38 1.68 31.72
N HIS A 327 8.57 1.13 30.82
CA HIS A 327 8.79 -0.05 29.99
C HIS A 327 9.05 -1.36 30.74
N GLN A 328 8.59 -1.48 31.98
CA GLN A 328 8.88 -2.64 32.83
C GLN A 328 8.24 -3.94 32.31
N SER A 329 8.87 -5.09 32.55
CA SER A 329 8.25 -6.40 32.30
C SER A 329 7.38 -6.86 33.46
N SER A 330 7.72 -6.41 34.68
CA SER A 330 6.99 -6.70 35.91
C SER A 330 7.21 -5.60 36.94
N ILE A 331 6.13 -5.16 37.59
CA ILE A 331 6.14 -4.25 38.73
C ILE A 331 6.15 -5.07 40.04
N LEU A 332 7.02 -4.71 40.99
CA LEU A 332 7.20 -5.44 42.26
C LEU A 332 6.75 -4.64 43.49
N VAL A 333 6.10 -3.50 43.28
CA VAL A 333 5.60 -2.59 44.33
C VAL A 333 4.16 -2.18 44.04
N SER A 334 3.46 -1.67 45.04
CA SER A 334 2.04 -1.25 44.93
C SER A 334 1.84 0.23 45.23
N ASN A 335 0.73 0.81 44.74
CA ASN A 335 0.35 2.19 45.05
C ASN A 335 0.26 2.41 46.56
N GLY A 336 0.83 3.52 47.05
CA GLY A 336 0.91 3.88 48.47
C GLY A 336 2.06 3.22 49.24
N GLN A 337 2.82 2.30 48.63
CA GLN A 337 3.94 1.65 49.28
C GLN A 337 5.13 2.61 49.46
N SER A 338 5.67 2.71 50.68
CA SER A 338 6.96 3.36 50.90
C SER A 338 8.11 2.47 50.45
N VAL A 339 9.10 3.06 49.80
CA VAL A 339 10.29 2.39 49.30
C VAL A 339 11.56 3.12 49.73
N THR A 340 12.64 2.38 49.92
CA THR A 340 13.95 2.95 50.27
C THR A 340 14.84 3.05 49.03
N LYS A 341 15.75 4.03 49.01
CA LYS A 341 16.79 4.14 47.98
C LYS A 341 17.51 2.81 47.74
N GLY A 342 17.62 2.39 46.48
CA GLY A 342 18.23 1.12 46.07
C GLY A 342 17.34 -0.12 46.18
N GLN A 343 16.13 0.00 46.74
CA GLN A 343 15.17 -1.11 46.78
C GLN A 343 14.76 -1.51 45.36
N THR A 344 14.70 -2.82 45.07
CA THR A 344 14.20 -3.32 43.79
C THR A 344 12.69 -3.07 43.69
N ILE A 345 12.26 -2.35 42.65
CA ILE A 345 10.86 -1.95 42.44
C ILE A 345 10.23 -2.62 41.22
N GLY A 346 11.04 -3.21 40.35
CA GLY A 346 10.57 -3.77 39.09
C GLY A 346 11.65 -4.48 38.29
N LYS A 347 11.29 -4.89 37.08
CA LYS A 347 12.21 -5.51 36.12
C LYS A 347 12.12 -4.86 34.75
N VAL A 348 13.25 -4.71 34.08
CA VAL A 348 13.37 -4.14 32.73
C VAL A 348 12.57 -4.96 31.74
N GLY A 349 11.84 -4.28 30.86
CA GLY A 349 11.05 -4.90 29.82
C GLY A 349 11.06 -4.14 28.51
N SER A 350 10.03 -4.37 27.71
CA SER A 350 9.81 -3.71 26.42
C SER A 350 8.31 -3.43 26.21
N THR A 351 7.59 -3.08 27.29
CA THR A 351 6.15 -2.78 27.24
C THR A 351 5.90 -1.34 26.81
N GLY A 352 4.73 -1.01 26.24
CA GLY A 352 4.45 0.34 25.74
C GLY A 352 5.15 0.62 24.41
N TRP A 353 5.56 1.86 24.17
CA TRP A 353 6.25 2.29 22.94
C TRP A 353 7.75 2.04 23.00
N SER A 354 8.11 0.77 23.08
CA SER A 354 9.51 0.33 23.10
C SER A 354 9.84 -0.50 21.87
N THR A 355 11.04 -0.31 21.32
CA THR A 355 11.58 -1.10 20.20
C THR A 355 12.51 -2.23 20.66
N GLY A 356 12.74 -2.38 21.96
CA GLY A 356 13.58 -3.41 22.54
C GLY A 356 13.84 -3.19 24.05
N PRO A 357 14.38 -4.17 24.78
CA PRO A 357 14.54 -4.08 26.23
C PRO A 357 15.36 -2.87 26.70
N HIS A 358 14.75 -2.01 27.52
CA HIS A 358 15.40 -0.87 28.18
C HIS A 358 14.57 -0.35 29.36
N LEU A 359 15.20 0.43 30.24
CA LEU A 359 14.52 1.24 31.25
C LEU A 359 14.38 2.67 30.74
N HIS A 360 13.15 3.16 30.65
CA HIS A 360 12.92 4.59 30.50
C HIS A 360 12.86 5.24 31.89
N PHE A 361 13.80 6.15 32.16
CA PHE A 361 13.92 6.81 33.46
C PHE A 361 13.71 8.31 33.33
N GLU A 362 12.85 8.87 34.20
CA GLU A 362 12.65 10.31 34.28
C GLU A 362 12.86 10.82 35.70
N VAL A 363 13.39 12.03 35.79
CA VAL A 363 13.32 12.88 36.98
C VAL A 363 12.36 14.02 36.66
N ARG A 364 11.44 14.30 37.58
CA ARG A 364 10.43 15.35 37.43
C ARG A 364 10.45 16.29 38.61
N ILE A 365 10.42 17.60 38.34
CA ILE A 365 10.26 18.66 39.35
C ILE A 365 8.91 19.33 39.10
N ASN A 366 8.04 19.31 40.11
CA ASN A 366 6.67 19.83 40.02
C ASN A 366 5.90 19.29 38.80
N GLY A 367 6.16 18.02 38.45
CA GLY A 367 5.56 17.35 37.29
C GLY A 367 6.17 17.66 35.93
N GLN A 368 7.06 18.65 35.84
CA GLN A 368 7.83 18.96 34.62
C GLN A 368 9.01 18.00 34.49
N HIS A 369 9.23 17.47 33.28
CA HIS A 369 10.37 16.62 32.99
C HIS A 369 11.68 17.41 33.01
N THR A 370 12.72 16.85 33.62
CA THR A 370 14.08 17.41 33.61
C THR A 370 15.05 16.43 32.97
N ASN A 371 16.27 16.88 32.68
CA ASN A 371 17.31 15.98 32.19
C ASN A 371 17.79 15.08 33.34
N PRO A 372 17.51 13.75 33.33
CA PRO A 372 17.83 12.89 34.48
C PRO A 372 19.34 12.84 34.78
N ARG A 373 20.20 13.04 33.78
CA ARG A 373 21.67 13.05 33.93
C ARG A 373 22.21 14.08 34.92
N GLN A 374 21.43 15.11 35.26
CA GLN A 374 21.87 16.13 36.21
C GLN A 374 21.79 15.66 37.67
N TYR A 375 21.17 14.51 37.94
CA TYR A 375 20.83 14.08 39.29
C TYR A 375 21.37 12.70 39.67
N ILE A 376 21.96 11.96 38.72
CA ILE A 376 22.46 10.57 38.85
C ILE A 376 23.94 10.44 38.51
#